data_AF-A0A932RJF5-F1
#
_entry.id   AF-A0A932RJF5-F1
#
_cell.length_a   1.000
_cell.length_b   1.000
_cell.length_c   1.000
_cell.angle_alpha   90.00
_cell.angle_beta   90.00
_cell.angle_gamma   90.00
#
_symmetry.space_group_name_H-M   'P 1'
#
loop_
_entity.id
_entity.type
_entity.pdbx_description
1 polymer ?
#
loop_
_entity_poly.entity_id
_entity_poly.type
_entity_poly.pdbx_seq_one_letter_code
_entity_poly.pdbx_strand_id
1 'polypeptide(L)'
;MKNLLLPNRVTIRLVDRNNCPVELPDILFSVSTFARRKNDFCLQPFASDLRGIVTITKKDLEAEAAAHHDAGLMDYGHIGECLPSVEIRMLSECDIDRAIEARKVWKNLLAGERDRWSSVEQLLTLYRNAENGKLLADRSQPIRDDWNEDGAEYSYDFVVVPK
;
A
#
# COMPACT_ATOMS: atom_id res chain seq x y z
N MET A 1 3.91 -18.88 17.95
CA MET A 1 3.92 -18.27 16.61
C MET A 1 3.66 -16.79 16.78
N LYS A 2 4.50 -15.91 16.24
CA LYS A 2 4.25 -14.46 16.27
C LYS A 2 3.18 -14.10 15.23
N ASN A 3 2.35 -13.13 15.55
CA ASN A 3 1.32 -12.57 14.67
C ASN A 3 1.77 -11.22 14.12
N LEU A 4 1.11 -10.75 13.07
CA LEU A 4 1.32 -9.40 12.53
C LEU A 4 0.96 -8.34 13.57
N LEU A 5 1.89 -7.41 13.81
CA LEU A 5 1.63 -6.19 14.57
C LEU A 5 1.76 -5.00 13.62
N LEU A 6 0.67 -4.27 13.40
CA LEU A 6 0.70 -3.09 12.54
C LEU A 6 1.58 -1.99 13.18
N PRO A 7 2.60 -1.48 12.45
CA PRO A 7 3.47 -0.44 12.95
C PRO A 7 2.73 0.90 13.09
N ASN A 8 3.26 1.78 13.94
CA ASN A 8 2.76 3.14 14.08
C ASN A 8 2.94 3.93 12.78
N ARG A 9 4.09 3.73 12.11
CA ARG A 9 4.46 4.42 10.88
C ARG A 9 5.38 3.56 10.01
N VAL A 10 5.15 3.63 8.71
CA VAL A 10 6.05 3.13 7.67
C VAL A 10 6.39 4.28 6.74
N THR A 11 7.67 4.47 6.48
CA THR A 11 8.15 5.49 5.54
C THR A 11 8.93 4.82 4.41
N ILE A 12 8.52 5.06 3.17
CA ILE A 12 9.20 4.56 1.98
C ILE A 12 9.76 5.76 1.24
N ARG A 13 11.08 5.78 1.01
CA ARG A 13 11.74 6.84 0.24
C ARG A 13 12.16 6.28 -1.11
N LEU A 14 11.77 6.96 -2.18
CA LEU A 14 12.24 6.65 -3.52
C LEU A 14 13.71 7.06 -3.66
N VAL A 15 14.55 6.14 -4.13
CA VAL A 15 15.97 6.39 -4.38
C VAL A 15 16.39 5.83 -5.74
N ASP A 16 17.42 6.40 -6.34
CA ASP A 16 18.06 5.84 -7.53
C ASP A 16 19.06 4.73 -7.15
N ARG A 17 19.76 4.17 -8.15
CA ARG A 17 20.78 3.13 -7.94
C ARG A 17 22.01 3.58 -7.13
N ASN A 18 22.21 4.88 -7.00
CA ASN A 18 23.29 5.48 -6.21
C ASN A 18 22.81 5.87 -4.81
N ASN A 19 21.59 5.47 -4.43
CA ASN A 19 20.92 5.84 -3.19
C ASN A 19 20.64 7.35 -3.06
N CYS A 20 20.58 8.07 -4.19
CA CYS A 20 20.17 9.47 -4.23
C CYS A 20 18.64 9.58 -4.21
N PRO A 21 18.04 10.50 -3.44
CA PRO A 21 16.60 10.68 -3.42
C PRO A 21 16.02 10.99 -4.81
N VAL A 22 14.88 10.38 -5.13
CA VAL A 22 14.11 10.65 -6.34
C VAL A 22 12.82 11.38 -5.95
N GLU A 23 12.76 12.67 -6.24
CA GLU A 23 11.61 13.52 -5.91
C GLU A 23 10.53 13.39 -6.99
N LEU A 24 9.61 12.44 -6.79
CA LEU A 24 8.48 12.23 -7.69
C LEU A 24 7.21 11.92 -6.89
N PRO A 25 6.19 12.79 -6.94
CA PRO A 25 4.89 12.52 -6.30
C PRO A 25 4.11 11.45 -7.04
N ASP A 26 3.04 10.99 -6.39
CA ASP A 26 2.00 10.14 -6.99
C ASP A 26 2.53 8.79 -7.49
N ILE A 27 3.62 8.29 -6.91
CA ILE A 27 4.05 6.89 -7.07
C ILE A 27 3.30 6.05 -6.05
N LEU A 28 2.49 5.14 -6.56
CA LEU A 28 1.58 4.32 -5.76
C LEU A 28 2.22 3.00 -5.34
N PHE A 29 1.99 2.64 -4.08
CA PHE A 29 2.43 1.41 -3.43
C PHE A 29 1.25 0.63 -2.86
N SER A 30 1.46 -0.68 -2.72
CA SER A 30 0.63 -1.56 -1.88
C SER A 30 1.46 -2.23 -0.79
N VAL A 31 0.77 -2.60 0.27
CA VAL A 31 1.27 -3.47 1.34
C VAL A 31 0.43 -4.74 1.34
N SER A 32 1.07 -5.86 1.02
CA SER A 32 0.46 -7.19 1.12
C SER A 32 0.77 -7.79 2.48
N THR A 33 -0.24 -8.35 3.15
CA THR A 33 -0.06 -9.14 4.37
C THR A 33 -0.58 -10.56 4.16
N PHE A 34 0.14 -11.55 4.68
CA PHE A 34 -0.13 -12.95 4.37
C PHE A 34 -1.02 -13.59 5.43
N ALA A 35 -2.24 -13.95 5.04
CA ALA A 35 -3.18 -14.57 5.96
C ALA A 35 -2.78 -16.03 6.21
N ARG A 36 -2.95 -16.50 7.45
CA ARG A 36 -2.71 -17.92 7.78
C ARG A 36 -3.76 -18.84 7.16
N ARG A 37 -4.92 -18.28 6.81
CA ARG A 37 -6.09 -18.96 6.26
C ARG A 37 -6.81 -18.00 5.32
N LYS A 38 -7.35 -18.52 4.22
CA LYS A 38 -8.12 -17.79 3.21
C LYS A 38 -7.29 -16.80 2.38
N ASN A 39 -7.74 -15.55 2.28
CA ASN A 39 -7.22 -14.54 1.36
C ASN A 39 -6.25 -13.61 2.07
N ASP A 40 -5.23 -13.18 1.35
CA ASP A 40 -4.29 -12.15 1.81
C ASP A 40 -4.95 -10.76 1.76
N PHE A 41 -4.46 -9.84 2.60
CA PHE A 41 -4.82 -8.43 2.47
C PHE A 41 -3.87 -7.75 1.50
N CYS A 42 -4.40 -6.91 0.62
CA CYS A 42 -3.63 -6.09 -0.31
C CYS A 42 -4.04 -4.62 -0.11
N LEU A 43 -3.42 -3.97 0.87
CA LEU A 43 -3.76 -2.63 1.31
C LEU A 43 -3.21 -1.61 0.32
N GLN A 44 -4.07 -0.78 -0.28
CA GLN A 44 -3.68 0.17 -1.33
C GLN A 44 -4.79 1.18 -1.65
N PRO A 45 -4.45 2.39 -2.15
CA PRO A 45 -3.12 2.84 -2.54
C PRO A 45 -2.45 3.69 -1.45
N PHE A 46 -1.11 3.70 -1.46
CA PHE A 46 -0.29 4.64 -0.70
C PHE A 46 0.60 5.41 -1.67
N ALA A 47 0.53 6.74 -1.64
CA ALA A 47 1.18 7.60 -2.62
C ALA A 47 2.40 8.33 -2.05
N SER A 48 3.42 8.53 -2.88
CA SER A 48 4.54 9.41 -2.55
C SER A 48 4.13 10.88 -2.59
N ASP A 49 4.72 11.69 -1.72
CA ASP A 49 4.60 13.14 -1.75
C ASP A 49 5.57 13.78 -2.78
N LEU A 50 5.58 15.11 -2.84
CA LEU A 50 6.48 15.89 -3.73
C LEU A 50 7.97 15.59 -3.53
N ARG A 51 8.36 15.00 -2.40
CA ARG A 51 9.74 14.64 -2.06
C ARG A 51 10.05 13.18 -2.37
N GLY A 52 9.12 12.45 -2.99
CA GLY A 52 9.25 11.01 -3.24
C GLY A 52 9.15 10.17 -1.97
N ILE A 53 8.45 10.65 -0.94
CA ILE A 53 8.31 9.96 0.34
C ILE A 53 6.85 9.50 0.51
N VAL A 54 6.66 8.19 0.70
CA VAL A 54 5.39 7.61 1.11
C VAL A 54 5.38 7.53 2.63
N THR A 55 4.34 8.05 3.27
CA THR A 55 4.11 7.87 4.71
C THR A 55 2.80 7.11 4.90
N ILE A 56 2.90 5.96 5.57
CA ILE A 56 1.76 5.09 5.88
C ILE A 56 1.65 5.01 7.40
N THR A 57 0.51 5.40 7.95
CA THR A 57 0.27 5.30 9.39
C THR A 57 -0.48 4.01 9.73
N LYS A 58 -0.44 3.61 11.01
CA LYS A 58 -1.28 2.51 11.51
C LYS A 58 -2.74 2.68 11.12
N LYS A 59 -3.26 3.91 11.24
CA LYS A 59 -4.65 4.25 10.91
C LYS A 59 -4.94 4.00 9.43
N ASP A 60 -4.00 4.31 8.53
CA ASP A 60 -4.18 4.04 7.10
C ASP A 60 -4.26 2.54 6.81
N LEU A 61 -3.43 1.73 7.46
CA LEU A 61 -3.43 0.27 7.33
C LEU A 61 -4.73 -0.35 7.88
N GLU A 62 -5.19 0.11 9.04
CA GLU A 62 -6.45 -0.30 9.66
C GLU A 62 -7.66 0.08 8.79
N ALA A 63 -7.65 1.28 8.21
CA ALA A 63 -8.67 1.75 7.28
C ALA A 63 -8.76 0.84 6.03
N GLU A 64 -7.64 0.51 5.41
CA GLU A 64 -7.63 -0.41 4.27
C GLU A 64 -8.09 -1.83 4.65
N ALA A 65 -7.69 -2.33 5.82
CA ALA A 65 -8.17 -3.62 6.32
C ALA A 65 -9.69 -3.62 6.52
N ALA A 66 -10.25 -2.54 7.07
CA ALA A 66 -11.70 -2.37 7.23
C ALA A 66 -12.43 -2.28 5.88
N ALA A 67 -11.83 -1.64 4.87
CA ALA A 67 -12.38 -1.62 3.51
C ALA A 67 -12.46 -3.04 2.89
N HIS A 68 -11.43 -3.86 3.09
CA HIS A 68 -11.44 -5.27 2.66
C HIS A 68 -12.59 -6.09 3.28
N HIS A 69 -12.89 -5.86 4.55
CA HIS A 69 -14.04 -6.50 5.22
C HIS A 69 -15.37 -6.03 4.64
N ASP A 70 -15.54 -4.71 4.46
CA ASP A 70 -16.78 -4.13 3.93
C ASP A 70 -17.05 -4.52 2.48
N ALA A 71 -16.00 -4.71 1.67
CA ALA A 71 -16.10 -5.23 0.32
C ALA A 71 -16.53 -6.72 0.25
N GLY A 72 -16.56 -7.42 1.38
CA GLY A 72 -16.81 -8.86 1.44
C GLY A 72 -15.65 -9.71 0.90
N LEU A 73 -14.43 -9.14 0.81
CA LEU A 73 -13.23 -9.87 0.37
C LEU A 73 -12.63 -10.73 1.49
N MET A 74 -12.91 -10.35 2.74
CA MET A 74 -12.41 -11.00 3.94
C MET A 74 -13.57 -11.38 4.86
N ASP A 75 -13.90 -12.67 4.88
CA ASP A 75 -15.10 -13.12 5.59
C ASP A 75 -15.05 -12.89 7.11
N TYR A 76 -13.92 -13.14 7.79
CA TYR A 76 -13.82 -13.08 9.27
C TYR A 76 -12.40 -12.94 9.85
N GLY A 77 -11.33 -12.96 9.05
CA GLY A 77 -9.96 -12.93 9.57
C GLY A 77 -9.50 -11.51 9.89
N HIS A 78 -9.14 -11.22 11.13
CA HIS A 78 -8.60 -9.92 11.50
C HIS A 78 -7.17 -9.78 10.96
N ILE A 79 -6.78 -8.61 10.45
CA ILE A 79 -5.42 -8.39 9.90
C ILE A 79 -4.30 -8.75 10.89
N GLY A 80 -4.52 -8.52 12.18
CA GLY A 80 -3.60 -8.94 13.25
C GLY A 80 -3.46 -10.46 13.45
N GLU A 81 -4.22 -11.29 12.75
CA GLU A 81 -4.06 -12.77 12.76
C GLU A 81 -3.17 -13.26 11.61
N CYS A 82 -2.78 -12.37 10.69
CA CYS A 82 -1.84 -12.65 9.62
C CYS A 82 -0.47 -13.09 10.16
N LEU A 83 0.31 -13.70 9.27
CA LEU A 83 1.73 -13.89 9.48
C LEU A 83 2.39 -12.51 9.63
N PRO A 84 3.47 -12.39 10.42
CA PRO A 84 4.18 -11.13 10.59
C PRO A 84 4.85 -10.64 9.30
N SER A 85 5.07 -11.54 8.34
CA SER A 85 5.66 -11.22 7.06
C SER A 85 4.75 -10.32 6.23
N VAL A 86 5.35 -9.28 5.65
CA VAL A 86 4.69 -8.35 4.74
C VAL A 86 5.52 -8.19 3.47
N GLU A 87 4.84 -7.77 2.41
CA GLU A 87 5.47 -7.40 1.15
C GLU A 87 5.02 -6.01 0.73
N ILE A 88 5.97 -5.11 0.47
CA ILE A 88 5.70 -3.76 -0.01
C ILE A 88 6.17 -3.67 -1.47
N ARG A 89 5.27 -3.27 -2.35
CA ARG A 89 5.52 -3.20 -3.80
C ARG A 89 4.98 -1.91 -4.39
N MET A 90 5.69 -1.39 -5.38
CA MET A 90 5.15 -0.35 -6.26
C MET A 90 4.08 -0.99 -7.16
N LEU A 91 2.98 -0.28 -7.36
CA LEU A 91 1.91 -0.74 -8.25
C LEU A 91 2.39 -0.73 -9.69
N SER A 92 2.05 -1.77 -10.44
CA SER A 92 2.17 -1.75 -11.89
C SER A 92 1.03 -0.95 -12.52
N GLU A 93 1.20 -0.53 -13.78
CA GLU A 93 0.12 0.09 -14.56
C GLU A 93 -1.13 -0.81 -14.60
N CYS A 94 -0.93 -2.13 -14.72
CA CYS A 94 -2.02 -3.11 -14.68
C CYS A 94 -2.72 -3.17 -13.31
N ASP A 95 -1.99 -3.02 -12.20
CA ASP A 95 -2.62 -2.93 -10.86
C ASP A 95 -3.51 -1.71 -10.74
N ILE A 96 -3.04 -0.57 -11.24
CA ILE A 96 -3.75 0.71 -11.24
C ILE A 96 -5.04 0.60 -12.08
N ASP A 97 -4.93 0.08 -13.29
CA ASP A 97 -6.08 -0.13 -14.18
C ASP A 97 -7.12 -1.04 -13.54
N ARG A 98 -6.70 -2.16 -12.94
CA ARG A 98 -7.62 -3.06 -12.21
C ARG A 98 -8.30 -2.36 -11.03
N ALA A 99 -7.58 -1.52 -10.30
CA ALA A 99 -8.15 -0.79 -9.16
C ALA A 99 -9.18 0.26 -9.61
N ILE A 100 -8.96 0.92 -10.74
CA ILE A 100 -9.95 1.83 -11.37
C ILE A 100 -11.17 1.04 -11.83
N GLU A 101 -10.97 -0.09 -12.52
CA GLU A 101 -12.05 -0.93 -13.05
C GLU A 101 -12.93 -1.52 -11.94
N ALA A 102 -12.34 -1.90 -10.80
CA ALA A 102 -13.06 -2.37 -9.63
C ALA A 102 -14.13 -1.38 -9.14
N ARG A 103 -13.95 -0.07 -9.36
CA ARG A 103 -14.93 0.97 -8.98
C ARG A 103 -16.20 0.99 -9.82
N LYS A 104 -16.25 0.23 -10.92
CA LYS A 104 -17.51 -0.03 -11.65
C LYS A 104 -18.47 -0.88 -10.82
N VAL A 105 -17.93 -1.73 -9.93
CA VAL A 105 -18.70 -2.59 -9.01
C VAL A 105 -18.93 -1.85 -7.69
N TRP A 106 -17.86 -1.41 -7.01
CA TRP A 106 -17.95 -0.66 -5.76
C TRP A 106 -18.03 0.85 -6.01
N LYS A 107 -19.25 1.32 -6.30
CA LYS A 107 -19.52 2.72 -6.69
C LYS A 107 -19.48 3.73 -5.54
N ASN A 108 -19.48 3.26 -4.31
CA ASN A 108 -19.41 4.07 -3.10
C ASN A 108 -18.10 3.78 -2.35
N LEU A 109 -17.66 4.73 -1.52
CA LEU A 109 -16.56 4.47 -0.59
C LEU A 109 -16.97 3.40 0.41
N LEU A 110 -16.11 2.39 0.53
CA LEU A 110 -16.17 1.35 1.56
C LEU A 110 -15.93 1.96 2.94
N ALA A 111 -16.33 1.26 4.01
CA ALA A 111 -16.31 1.79 5.37
C ALA A 111 -14.97 2.43 5.76
N GLY A 112 -13.84 1.73 5.59
CA GLY A 112 -12.52 2.25 5.93
C GLY A 112 -11.97 3.27 4.92
N GLU A 113 -12.42 3.25 3.68
CA GLU A 113 -12.01 4.25 2.68
C GLU A 113 -12.48 5.65 3.03
N ARG A 114 -13.59 5.78 3.78
CA ARG A 114 -14.13 7.08 4.23
C ARG A 114 -13.22 7.76 5.25
N ASP A 115 -12.35 7.02 5.91
CA ASP A 115 -11.35 7.58 6.82
C ASP A 115 -10.15 8.18 6.08
N ARG A 116 -9.96 7.81 4.81
CA ARG A 116 -8.85 8.27 3.97
C ARG A 116 -9.28 9.23 2.86
N TRP A 117 -10.50 9.07 2.34
CA TRP A 117 -10.99 9.78 1.16
C TRP A 117 -12.35 10.43 1.43
N SER A 118 -12.53 11.63 0.89
CA SER A 118 -13.79 12.38 0.96
C SER A 118 -14.82 11.92 -0.08
N SER A 119 -14.36 11.32 -1.19
CA SER A 119 -15.23 10.80 -2.25
C SER A 119 -14.52 9.73 -3.10
N VAL A 120 -15.30 8.92 -3.83
CA VAL A 120 -14.74 7.95 -4.81
C VAL A 120 -13.96 8.68 -5.91
N GLU A 121 -14.40 9.87 -6.31
CA GLU A 121 -13.71 10.64 -7.36
C GLU A 121 -12.33 11.10 -6.90
N GLN A 122 -12.16 11.44 -5.62
CA GLN A 122 -10.84 11.74 -5.06
C GLN A 122 -9.89 10.54 -5.18
N LEU A 123 -10.36 9.35 -4.82
CA LEU A 123 -9.59 8.11 -4.93
C LEU A 123 -9.27 7.77 -6.40
N LEU A 124 -10.24 7.91 -7.30
CA LEU A 124 -10.03 7.70 -8.74
C LEU A 124 -9.05 8.71 -9.33
N THR A 125 -9.10 9.97 -8.88
CA THR A 125 -8.15 11.00 -9.30
C THR A 125 -6.74 10.62 -8.90
N LEU A 126 -6.54 10.09 -7.69
CA LEU A 126 -5.23 9.60 -7.26
C LEU A 126 -4.70 8.49 -8.18
N TYR A 127 -5.53 7.49 -8.52
CA TYR A 127 -5.13 6.42 -9.43
C TYR A 127 -4.83 6.94 -10.85
N ARG A 128 -5.62 7.89 -11.37
CA ARG A 128 -5.42 8.44 -12.72
C ARG A 128 -4.20 9.35 -12.83
N ASN A 129 -3.83 10.02 -11.74
CA ASN A 129 -2.63 10.86 -11.68
C ASN A 129 -1.37 10.07 -11.33
N ALA A 130 -1.47 8.76 -11.14
CA ALA A 130 -0.34 7.92 -10.76
C ALA A 130 0.79 8.01 -11.78
N GLU A 131 1.99 8.30 -11.28
CA GLU A 131 3.19 8.49 -12.10
C GLU A 131 4.02 7.21 -12.25
N ASN A 132 3.48 6.07 -11.79
CA ASN A 132 4.14 4.76 -11.80
C ASN A 132 4.67 4.35 -13.18
N GLY A 133 4.03 4.78 -14.27
CA GLY A 133 4.48 4.49 -15.64
C GLY A 133 5.82 5.14 -16.04
N LYS A 134 6.32 6.12 -15.27
CA LYS A 134 7.62 6.78 -15.50
C LYS A 134 8.80 6.00 -14.93
N LEU A 135 8.55 5.03 -14.05
CA LEU A 135 9.57 4.32 -13.29
C LEU A 135 9.44 2.81 -13.46
N LEU A 136 10.56 2.13 -13.29
CA LEU A 136 10.64 0.70 -13.09
C LEU A 136 11.20 0.43 -11.70
N ALA A 137 10.60 -0.54 -11.03
CA ALA A 137 11.19 -1.20 -9.88
C ALA A 137 12.53 -1.81 -10.27
N ASP A 138 13.58 -1.60 -9.47
CA ASP A 138 14.83 -2.33 -9.66
C ASP A 138 14.65 -3.83 -9.34
N ARG A 139 15.55 -4.68 -9.82
CA ARG A 139 15.45 -6.16 -9.69
C ARG A 139 15.50 -6.67 -8.25
N SER A 140 15.88 -5.82 -7.30
CA SER A 140 15.95 -6.12 -5.85
C SER A 140 14.58 -6.08 -5.15
N GLN A 141 13.49 -5.91 -5.89
CA GLN A 141 12.13 -5.79 -5.38
C GLN A 141 11.28 -7.05 -5.52
N PRO A 142 10.23 -7.24 -4.70
CA PRO A 142 9.63 -6.31 -3.72
C PRO A 142 10.37 -6.23 -2.37
N ILE A 143 10.08 -5.21 -1.55
CA ILE A 143 10.55 -5.15 -0.15
C ILE A 143 9.80 -6.22 0.64
N ARG A 144 10.52 -7.01 1.43
CA ARG A 144 9.94 -7.99 2.36
C ARG A 144 10.54 -7.81 3.74
N ASP A 145 9.70 -7.81 4.76
CA ASP A 145 10.10 -7.64 6.15
C ASP A 145 9.08 -8.31 7.08
N ASP A 146 9.40 -8.41 8.38
CA ASP A 146 8.53 -8.94 9.42
C ASP A 146 8.08 -7.82 10.38
N TRP A 147 6.78 -7.50 10.35
CA TRP A 147 6.17 -6.58 11.30
C TRP A 147 5.65 -7.34 12.52
N ASN A 148 6.48 -7.41 13.57
CA ASN A 148 6.17 -8.16 14.79
C ASN A 148 6.52 -7.44 16.10
N GLU A 149 6.79 -6.13 16.01
CA GLU A 149 7.13 -5.28 17.15
C GLU A 149 6.02 -4.24 17.38
N ASP A 150 5.55 -4.16 18.62
CA ASP A 150 4.51 -3.19 18.98
C ASP A 150 5.06 -1.76 18.99
N GLY A 151 4.29 -0.82 18.45
CA GLY A 151 4.68 0.58 18.36
C GLY A 151 5.86 0.87 17.41
N ALA A 152 6.27 -0.11 16.60
CA ALA A 152 7.40 0.04 15.69
C ALA A 152 7.21 1.12 14.63
N GLU A 153 8.32 1.67 14.18
CA GLU A 153 8.39 2.56 13.03
C GLU A 153 9.41 2.00 12.05
N TYR A 154 8.99 1.77 10.80
CA TYR A 154 9.84 1.21 9.75
C TYR A 154 10.18 2.26 8.70
N SER A 155 11.42 2.21 8.21
CA SER A 155 11.87 3.06 7.11
C SER A 155 12.59 2.23 6.06
N TYR A 156 12.20 2.41 4.80
CA TYR A 156 12.75 1.67 3.68
C TYR A 156 13.17 2.63 2.56
N ASP A 157 14.29 2.31 1.94
CA ASP A 157 14.68 2.90 0.66
C ASP A 157 14.22 1.97 -0.46
N PHE A 158 13.52 2.53 -1.44
CA PHE A 158 12.95 1.79 -2.56
C PHE A 158 13.59 2.24 -3.87
N VAL A 159 14.44 1.36 -4.41
CA VAL A 159 15.25 1.67 -5.58
C VAL A 159 14.41 1.65 -6.85
N VAL A 160 14.35 2.77 -7.55
CA VAL A 160 13.66 2.95 -8.83
C VAL A 160 14.63 3.37 -9.92
N VAL A 161 14.29 3.01 -11.16
CA VAL A 161 15.00 3.49 -12.36
C VAL A 161 14.01 4.08 -13.35
N PRO A 162 14.40 5.09 -14.14
CA PRO A 162 13.57 5.56 -15.24
C PRO A 162 13.21 4.42 -16.20
N LYS A 163 11.98 4.42 -16.70
CA LYS A 163 11.52 3.48 -17.74
C LYS A 163 12.07 3.85 -19.12
#